data_AF-A0A2W1BLE5-F1
#
_entry.id   AF-A0A2W1BLE5-F1
#
_cell.length_a   1.000
_cell.length_b   1.000
_cell.length_c   1.000
_cell.angle_alpha   90.00
_cell.angle_beta   90.00
_cell.angle_gamma   90.00
#
_symmetry.space_group_name_H-M   'P 1'
#
loop_
_entity.id
_entity.type
_entity.pdbx_description
1 polymer ?
#
loop_
_entity_poly.entity_id
_entity_poly.type
_entity_poly.pdbx_seq_one_letter_code
_entity_poly.pdbx_strand_id
1 'polypeptide(L)'
;MTEQRALKFDANTEAFQMRAQWKKQDICKQQWAERWSWLLDEWKDVAAQSEAIRQEASAVTRSQVTVKSDDVKSLKPVPVTSTGFIGWLAKRPDCALEIYSSWICKPPVRLPDAWDNPNYSGPKK
;
A
#
# COMPACT_ATOMS: atom_id res chain seq x y z
N MET A 1 -50.47 12.24 24.46
CA MET A 1 -50.49 10.88 23.88
C MET A 1 -50.35 11.04 22.38
N THR A 2 -49.20 10.72 21.81
CA THR A 2 -48.94 10.80 20.36
C THR A 2 -49.37 9.48 19.73
N GLU A 3 -50.51 9.48 19.06
CA GLU A 3 -50.97 8.35 18.26
C GLU A 3 -49.97 8.05 17.15
N GLN A 4 -49.22 6.97 17.30
CA GLN A 4 -48.51 6.34 16.20
C GLN A 4 -49.57 5.79 15.25
N ARG A 5 -49.92 6.57 14.21
CA ARG A 5 -50.70 6.06 13.07
C ARG A 5 -49.95 4.88 12.49
N ALA A 6 -50.44 3.67 12.75
CA ALA A 6 -49.96 2.47 12.09
C ALA A 6 -50.01 2.71 10.59
N LEU A 7 -48.84 2.74 9.95
CA LEU A 7 -48.69 2.76 8.50
C LEU A 7 -49.43 1.53 7.97
N LYS A 8 -50.63 1.74 7.43
CA LYS A 8 -51.39 0.67 6.80
C LYS A 8 -50.60 0.23 5.57
N PHE A 9 -50.11 -1.00 5.65
CA PHE A 9 -49.49 -1.69 4.53
C PHE A 9 -50.48 -1.75 3.37
N ASP A 10 -50.12 -1.14 2.25
CA ASP A 10 -50.85 -1.27 1.00
C ASP A 10 -49.94 -1.97 -0.01
N ALA A 11 -50.29 -3.22 -0.32
CA ALA A 11 -49.52 -4.08 -1.21
C ALA A 11 -49.31 -3.45 -2.61
N ASN A 12 -50.26 -2.62 -3.07
CA ASN A 12 -50.12 -1.92 -4.35
C ASN A 12 -49.10 -0.80 -4.31
N THR A 13 -49.04 -0.07 -3.19
CA THR A 13 -48.06 1.00 -2.97
C THR A 13 -46.64 0.42 -2.86
N GLU A 14 -46.46 -0.71 -2.18
CA GLU A 14 -45.16 -1.38 -2.12
C GLU A 14 -44.72 -1.95 -3.47
N ALA A 15 -45.63 -2.61 -4.19
CA ALA A 15 -45.33 -3.13 -5.52
C ALA A 15 -44.91 -2.01 -6.49
N PHE A 16 -45.51 -0.82 -6.39
CA PHE A 16 -45.11 0.34 -7.17
C PHE A 16 -43.74 0.88 -6.76
N GLN A 17 -43.47 0.99 -5.46
CA GLN A 17 -42.17 1.42 -4.95
C GLN A 17 -41.05 0.46 -5.36
N MET A 18 -41.29 -0.85 -5.28
CA MET A 18 -40.35 -1.88 -5.72
C MET A 18 -40.04 -1.77 -7.21
N ARG A 19 -41.05 -1.58 -8.06
CA ARG A 19 -40.85 -1.36 -9.51
C ARG A 19 -40.07 -0.08 -9.79
N ALA A 20 -40.33 0.99 -9.05
CA ALA A 20 -39.59 2.25 -9.19
C ALA A 20 -38.11 2.09 -8.77
N GLN A 21 -37.84 1.33 -7.70
CA GLN A 21 -36.48 1.02 -7.27
C GLN A 21 -35.74 0.16 -8.31
N TRP A 22 -36.39 -0.85 -8.89
CA TRP A 22 -35.80 -1.67 -9.94
C TRP A 22 -35.44 -0.84 -11.17
N LYS A 23 -36.36 0.04 -11.61
CA LYS A 23 -36.08 0.94 -12.73
C LYS A 23 -34.90 1.87 -12.46
N LYS A 24 -34.78 2.39 -11.22
CA LYS A 24 -33.62 3.20 -10.81
C LYS A 24 -32.33 2.37 -10.85
N GLN A 25 -32.36 1.13 -10.38
CA GLN A 25 -31.20 0.23 -10.41
C GLN A 25 -30.73 -0.02 -11.84
N ASP A 26 -31.65 -0.27 -12.78
CA ASP A 26 -31.31 -0.50 -14.18
C ASP A 26 -30.70 0.75 -14.83
N ILE A 27 -31.26 1.92 -14.56
CA ILE A 27 -30.71 3.20 -15.02
C ILE A 27 -29.31 3.44 -14.44
N CYS A 28 -29.10 3.17 -13.15
CA CYS A 28 -27.78 3.31 -12.53
C CYS A 28 -26.75 2.35 -13.15
N LYS A 29 -27.14 1.11 -13.50
CA LYS A 29 -26.26 0.17 -14.20
C LYS A 29 -25.88 0.67 -15.59
N GLN A 30 -26.83 1.21 -16.34
CA GLN A 30 -26.58 1.80 -17.66
C GLN A 30 -25.66 3.02 -17.56
N GLN A 31 -25.96 3.95 -16.64
CA GLN A 31 -25.12 5.13 -16.40
C GLN A 31 -23.71 4.76 -15.93
N TRP A 32 -23.58 3.69 -15.13
CA TRP A 32 -22.29 3.17 -14.73
C TRP A 32 -21.49 2.70 -15.95
N ALA A 33 -22.11 1.88 -16.80
CA ALA A 33 -21.48 1.37 -18.01
C ALA A 33 -21.10 2.50 -18.98
N GLU A 34 -21.97 3.48 -19.21
CA GLU A 34 -21.69 4.59 -20.14
C GLU A 34 -20.59 5.52 -19.64
N ARG A 35 -20.59 5.86 -18.35
CA ARG A 35 -19.71 6.91 -17.81
C ARG A 35 -18.41 6.39 -17.22
N TRP A 36 -18.36 5.13 -16.79
CA TRP A 36 -17.27 4.62 -15.96
C TRP A 36 -16.71 3.27 -16.44
N SER A 37 -17.26 2.64 -17.49
CA SER A 37 -16.72 1.38 -18.01
C SER A 37 -15.28 1.49 -18.47
N TRP A 38 -14.91 2.60 -19.11
CA TRP A 38 -13.57 2.89 -19.60
C TRP A 38 -12.49 2.85 -18.50
N LEU A 39 -12.87 3.12 -17.25
CA LEU A 39 -11.95 3.07 -16.10
C LEU A 39 -11.38 1.66 -15.88
N LEU A 40 -12.14 0.62 -16.25
CA LEU A 40 -11.67 -0.76 -16.18
C LEU A 40 -10.60 -1.05 -17.23
N ASP A 41 -10.68 -0.41 -18.39
CA ASP A 41 -9.70 -0.58 -19.46
C ASP A 41 -8.42 0.19 -19.14
N GLU A 42 -8.55 1.43 -18.65
CA GLU A 42 -7.40 2.20 -18.13
C GLU A 42 -6.68 1.46 -16.99
N TRP A 43 -7.42 0.80 -16.09
CA TRP A 43 -6.80 0.02 -15.03
C TRP A 43 -6.00 -1.17 -15.58
N LYS A 44 -6.50 -1.85 -16.61
CA LYS A 44 -5.75 -2.95 -17.27
C LYS A 44 -4.49 -2.41 -17.93
N ASP A 45 -4.57 -1.26 -18.58
CA ASP A 45 -3.42 -0.64 -19.26
C ASP A 45 -2.35 -0.22 -18.25
N VAL A 46 -2.75 0.40 -17.13
CA VAL A 46 -1.83 0.74 -16.04
C VAL A 46 -1.21 -0.52 -15.42
N ALA A 47 -2.00 -1.58 -15.21
CA ALA A 47 -1.48 -2.84 -14.70
C ALA A 47 -0.44 -3.45 -15.65
N ALA A 48 -0.71 -3.45 -16.96
CA ALA A 48 0.22 -3.93 -17.98
C ALA A 48 1.51 -3.10 -18.02
N GLN A 49 1.42 -1.76 -17.96
CA GLN A 49 2.57 -0.87 -17.92
C GLN A 49 3.41 -1.09 -16.66
N SER A 50 2.77 -1.24 -15.50
CA SER A 50 3.46 -1.52 -14.24
C SER A 50 4.23 -2.85 -14.27
N GLU A 51 3.64 -3.86 -14.91
CA GLU A 51 4.27 -5.17 -15.07
C GLU A 51 5.46 -5.10 -16.03
N ALA A 52 5.34 -4.34 -17.13
CA ALA A 52 6.44 -4.11 -18.06
C ALA A 52 7.62 -3.42 -17.36
N ILE A 53 7.36 -2.34 -16.59
CA ILE A 53 8.39 -1.66 -15.81
C ILE A 53 9.04 -2.61 -14.80
N ARG A 54 8.24 -3.46 -14.14
CA ARG A 54 8.77 -4.46 -13.21
C ARG A 54 9.68 -5.47 -13.92
N GLN A 55 9.30 -5.92 -15.10
CA GLN A 55 10.11 -6.84 -15.90
C GLN A 55 11.41 -6.18 -16.37
N GLU A 56 11.36 -4.95 -16.88
CA GLU A 56 12.55 -4.16 -17.26
C GLU A 56 13.48 -3.94 -16.07
N ALA A 57 12.94 -3.48 -14.94
CA ALA A 57 13.71 -3.30 -13.70
C ALA A 57 14.33 -4.62 -13.23
N SER A 58 13.60 -5.74 -13.33
CA SER A 58 14.12 -7.05 -12.98
C SER A 58 15.21 -7.53 -13.95
N ALA A 59 15.11 -7.22 -15.25
CA ALA A 59 16.12 -7.57 -16.24
C ALA A 59 17.43 -6.79 -16.05
N VAL A 60 17.32 -5.50 -15.74
CA VAL A 60 18.47 -4.65 -15.39
C VAL A 60 19.07 -5.07 -14.04
N THR A 61 18.23 -5.32 -13.02
CA THR A 61 18.71 -5.75 -11.71
C THR A 61 19.32 -7.15 -11.78
N ARG A 62 18.78 -8.08 -12.57
CA ARG A 62 19.36 -9.44 -12.73
C ARG A 62 20.69 -9.45 -13.48
N SER A 63 20.92 -8.48 -14.36
CA SER A 63 22.21 -8.31 -15.06
C SER A 63 23.25 -7.53 -14.24
N GLN A 64 22.81 -6.63 -13.36
CA GLN A 64 23.70 -5.84 -12.49
C GLN A 64 23.97 -6.49 -11.13
N VAL A 65 23.05 -7.33 -10.65
CA VAL A 65 23.26 -8.20 -9.49
C VAL A 65 23.97 -9.45 -9.98
N THR A 66 25.25 -9.29 -10.33
CA THR A 66 26.20 -10.30 -9.87
C THR A 66 26.05 -10.27 -8.36
N VAL A 67 25.29 -11.25 -7.83
CA VAL A 67 25.31 -11.56 -6.42
C VAL A 67 26.79 -11.81 -6.14
N LYS A 68 27.49 -10.79 -5.66
CA LYS A 68 28.61 -11.04 -4.76
C LYS A 68 27.97 -11.93 -3.73
N SER A 69 28.32 -13.21 -3.76
CA SER A 69 27.96 -14.17 -2.74
C SER A 69 28.38 -13.49 -1.45
N ASP A 70 27.42 -12.86 -0.78
CA ASP A 70 27.64 -12.25 0.52
C ASP A 70 28.25 -13.38 1.33
N ASP A 71 29.52 -13.20 1.71
CA ASP A 71 30.26 -14.13 2.55
C ASP A 71 29.30 -14.65 3.60
N VAL A 72 29.19 -15.99 3.69
CA VAL A 72 28.37 -16.72 4.64
C VAL A 72 28.36 -15.94 5.95
N LYS A 73 27.29 -15.17 6.19
CA LYS A 73 27.19 -14.34 7.40
C LYS A 73 26.97 -15.32 8.53
N SER A 74 28.09 -15.80 9.07
CA SER A 74 28.14 -16.60 10.26
C SER A 74 27.55 -15.76 11.38
N LEU A 75 26.39 -16.19 11.88
CA LEU A 75 25.81 -15.65 13.09
C LEU A 75 26.83 -15.95 14.20
N LYS A 76 27.56 -14.91 14.65
CA LYS A 76 28.41 -15.04 15.83
C LYS A 76 27.53 -15.51 17.00
N PRO A 77 28.03 -16.39 17.87
CA PRO A 77 27.26 -16.87 19.01
C PRO A 77 26.79 -15.69 19.86
N VAL A 78 25.55 -15.80 20.34
CA VAL A 78 24.92 -14.77 21.19
C VAL A 78 25.81 -14.55 22.42
N PRO A 79 26.21 -13.30 22.72
CA PRO A 79 27.01 -13.04 23.91
C PRO A 79 26.20 -13.36 25.16
N VAL A 80 26.80 -14.11 26.09
CA VAL A 80 26.20 -14.44 27.37
C VAL A 80 26.10 -13.16 28.19
N THR A 81 24.89 -12.64 28.38
CA THR A 81 24.66 -11.51 29.28
C THR A 81 24.62 -12.02 30.72
N SER A 82 25.18 -11.24 31.65
CA SER A 82 25.20 -11.56 33.09
C SER A 82 23.80 -11.65 33.72
N THR A 83 22.76 -11.20 33.01
CA THR A 83 21.39 -11.09 33.52
C THR A 83 20.37 -11.94 32.75
N GLY A 84 20.73 -12.58 31.63
CA GLY A 84 19.86 -13.50 30.90
C GLY A 84 18.62 -12.88 30.21
N PHE A 85 18.43 -11.56 30.27
CA PHE A 85 17.32 -10.87 29.60
C PHE A 85 17.76 -10.29 28.25
N ILE A 86 17.02 -10.63 27.19
CA ILE A 86 17.24 -10.14 25.82
C ILE A 86 16.15 -9.13 25.49
N GLY A 87 16.55 -7.87 25.29
CA GLY A 87 15.67 -6.79 24.83
C GLY A 87 16.42 -5.90 23.85
N TRP A 88 15.80 -5.61 22.71
CA TRP A 88 16.34 -4.65 21.75
C TRP A 88 16.46 -3.29 22.46
N LEU A 89 17.68 -2.75 22.50
CA LEU A 89 18.06 -1.50 23.16
C LEU A 89 17.82 -1.51 24.68
N ALA A 90 18.69 -2.21 25.40
CA ALA A 90 18.74 -2.10 26.85
C ALA A 90 19.09 -0.66 27.27
N LYS A 91 18.09 0.10 27.73
CA LYS A 91 18.21 1.49 28.21
C LYS A 91 18.97 1.60 29.55
N ARG A 92 19.30 0.48 30.19
CA ARG A 92 20.00 0.45 31.49
C ARG A 92 21.52 0.51 31.28
N PRO A 93 22.25 1.38 32.00
CA PRO A 93 23.70 1.56 31.82
C PRO A 93 24.49 0.27 32.07
N ASP A 94 24.00 -0.57 32.98
CA ASP A 94 24.62 -1.86 33.36
C ASP A 94 24.49 -2.93 32.26
N CYS A 95 23.62 -2.69 31.26
CA CYS A 95 23.36 -3.59 30.14
C CYS A 95 23.79 -2.96 28.79
N ALA A 96 24.57 -1.87 28.82
CA ALA A 96 25.08 -1.25 27.61
C ALA A 96 26.08 -2.20 26.93
N LEU A 97 25.73 -2.69 25.73
CA LEU A 97 26.66 -3.45 24.91
C LEU A 97 27.76 -2.50 24.43
N GLU A 98 29.03 -2.86 24.68
CA GLU A 98 30.17 -2.20 24.05
C GLU A 98 30.10 -2.43 22.53
N ILE A 99 29.97 -1.35 21.77
CA ILE A 99 29.90 -1.40 20.32
C ILE A 99 31.33 -1.59 19.81
N TYR A 100 31.69 -2.81 19.45
CA TYR A 100 33.01 -3.15 18.90
C TYR A 100 33.17 -2.87 17.39
N SER A 101 32.23 -2.14 16.77
CA SER A 101 32.31 -1.69 15.38
C SER A 101 32.15 -0.17 15.27
N SER A 102 32.64 0.41 14.18
CA SER A 102 32.43 1.84 13.92
C SER A 102 30.94 2.12 13.81
N TRP A 103 30.40 2.86 14.79
CA TRP A 103 29.01 3.30 14.77
C TRP A 103 28.77 4.13 13.49
N ILE A 104 27.88 3.67 12.61
CA ILE A 104 27.44 4.46 11.46
C ILE A 104 26.56 5.58 12.02
N CYS A 105 27.21 6.65 12.42
CA CYS A 105 26.60 7.81 13.10
C CYS A 105 25.71 8.64 12.16
N LYS A 106 25.76 8.36 10.85
CA LYS A 106 24.97 9.06 9.84
C LYS A 106 23.88 8.12 9.33
N PRO A 107 22.60 8.35 9.66
CA PRO A 107 21.52 7.62 9.03
C PRO A 107 21.63 7.79 7.50
N PRO A 108 21.35 6.75 6.71
CA PRO A 108 21.43 6.85 5.26
C PRO A 108 20.50 7.97 4.78
N VAL A 109 21.05 8.91 4.03
CA VAL A 109 20.29 10.02 3.46
C VAL A 109 19.32 9.43 2.45
N ARG A 110 18.03 9.75 2.60
CA ARG A 110 16.99 9.34 1.66
C ARG A 110 17.35 9.85 0.25
N LEU A 111 17.28 8.98 -0.75
CA LEU A 111 17.43 9.39 -2.15
C LEU A 111 16.24 10.30 -2.53
N PRO A 112 16.45 11.33 -3.38
CA PRO A 112 15.37 12.17 -3.85
C PRO A 112 14.39 11.32 -4.67
N ASP A 113 13.10 11.42 -4.38
CA ASP A 113 12.11 10.73 -5.19
C ASP A 113 11.79 11.56 -6.45
N ALA A 114 11.19 10.94 -7.47
CA ALA A 114 10.89 11.58 -8.75
C ALA A 114 10.03 12.86 -8.63
N TRP A 115 9.04 12.87 -7.72
CA TRP A 115 8.18 14.02 -7.40
C TRP A 115 8.87 15.18 -6.65
N ASP A 116 10.08 15.00 -6.13
CA ASP A 116 10.87 16.09 -5.54
C ASP A 116 11.52 16.98 -6.62
N ASN A 117 11.44 16.58 -7.90
CA ASN A 117 11.97 17.34 -9.02
C ASN A 117 11.07 18.56 -9.32
N PRO A 118 11.59 19.79 -9.35
CA PRO A 118 10.79 20.99 -9.66
C PRO A 118 10.16 20.97 -11.07
N ASN A 119 10.66 20.11 -11.96
CA ASN A 119 10.10 19.89 -13.29
C ASN A 119 9.16 18.67 -13.36
N TYR A 120 8.84 18.03 -12.24
CA TYR A 120 7.99 16.84 -12.21
C TYR A 120 6.60 17.08 -12.83
N SER A 121 6.02 18.27 -12.61
CA SER A 121 4.73 18.67 -13.18
C SER A 121 4.81 19.30 -14.57
N GLY A 122 5.98 19.25 -15.24
CA GLY A 122 6.22 19.93 -16.51
C GLY A 122 6.45 21.45 -16.38
N PRO A 123 6.85 22.12 -17.48
CA PRO A 123 7.13 23.55 -17.46
C PRO A 123 5.86 24.34 -17.15
N LYS A 124 5.91 25.18 -16.10
CA LYS A 124 4.86 26.15 -15.80
C LYS A 124 4.81 27.16 -16.94
N LYS A 125 3.68 27.23 -17.65
CA LYS A 125 3.37 28.27 -18.63
C LYS A 125 3.23 29.63 -17.95
#